data_AF-A0A7G8DPI0-F1
#
_entry.id   AF-A0A7G8DPI0-F1
#
_cell.length_a   1.000
_cell.length_b   1.000
_cell.length_c   1.000
_cell.angle_alpha   90.00
_cell.angle_beta   90.00
_cell.angle_gamma   90.00
#
_symmetry.space_group_name_H-M   'P 1'
#
loop_
_entity.id
_entity.type
_entity.pdbx_description
1 polymer ?
#
loop_
_entity_poly.entity_id
_entity_poly.type
_entity_poly.pdbx_seq_one_letter_code
_entity_poly.pdbx_strand_id
1 'polypeptide(L)'
;MSHCSAASALQGALSRSVTLLVLFTHPCWAGLDSYTELDRVNGWLIERKQGGDGALSCRAYLPSGASWFSGNIHLDAGGELVVPDGRSFDGEPQVLKSVREALDRCGRDFLYLPF
;
A
#
# COMPACT_ATOMS: atom_id res chain seq x y z
N MET A 1 -15.79 8.91 1.52
CA MET A 1 -16.17 9.60 2.76
C MET A 1 -16.43 8.52 3.81
N SER A 2 -15.41 8.19 4.60
CA SER A 2 -15.49 7.11 5.58
C SER A 2 -16.01 7.69 6.90
N HIS A 3 -17.28 7.42 7.20
CA HIS A 3 -17.92 7.82 8.45
C HIS A 3 -17.55 6.84 9.57
N CYS A 4 -16.65 7.25 10.46
CA CYS A 4 -16.61 6.74 11.83
C CYS A 4 -17.31 7.77 12.72
N SER A 5 -18.64 7.71 12.80
CA SER A 5 -19.38 8.46 13.82
C SER A 5 -19.66 7.53 15.00
N ALA A 6 -18.86 7.67 16.05
CA ALA A 6 -19.17 7.12 17.36
C ALA A 6 -20.30 7.98 17.98
N ALA A 7 -21.55 7.57 17.82
CA ALA A 7 -22.67 8.19 18.52
C ALA A 7 -22.58 7.81 20.02
N SER A 8 -22.04 8.71 20.83
CA SER A 8 -22.08 8.62 22.30
C SER A 8 -23.14 9.56 22.84
N ALA A 9 -24.28 9.01 23.27
CA ALA A 9 -25.17 9.61 24.26
C ALA A 9 -26.13 8.55 24.81
N LEU A 10 -25.77 7.90 25.92
CA LEU A 10 -26.70 7.15 26.77
C LEU A 10 -26.64 7.77 28.16
N GLN A 11 -27.55 8.70 28.42
CA GLN A 11 -27.80 9.22 29.76
C GLN A 11 -28.80 8.31 30.47
N GLY A 12 -28.29 7.59 31.48
CA GLY A 12 -28.87 7.47 32.81
C GLY A 12 -30.21 6.73 32.99
N ALA A 13 -30.15 5.56 33.64
CA ALA A 13 -30.91 5.31 34.87
C ALA A 13 -30.41 4.03 35.57
N LEU A 14 -29.93 4.24 36.80
CA LEU A 14 -29.72 3.31 37.91
C LEU A 14 -30.10 1.83 37.70
N SER A 15 -29.12 0.94 37.78
CA SER A 15 -29.25 -0.31 38.55
C SER A 15 -27.87 -0.88 38.89
N ARG A 16 -27.72 -1.32 40.14
CA ARG A 16 -26.51 -1.90 40.73
C ARG A 16 -26.17 -3.23 40.05
N SER A 17 -25.34 -3.18 39.02
CA SER A 17 -24.59 -4.34 38.56
C SER A 17 -23.22 -3.84 38.13
N VAL A 18 -22.16 -4.32 38.78
CA VAL A 18 -20.78 -4.11 38.32
C VAL A 18 -20.61 -4.95 37.06
N THR A 19 -21.15 -4.47 35.96
CA THR A 19 -20.91 -5.01 34.63
C THR A 19 -19.56 -4.45 34.21
N LEU A 20 -18.50 -5.23 34.39
CA LEU A 20 -17.20 -4.96 33.79
C LEU A 20 -17.37 -5.04 32.27
N LEU A 21 -17.78 -3.92 31.67
CA LEU A 21 -17.91 -3.76 30.23
C LEU A 21 -16.48 -3.69 29.67
N VAL A 22 -15.92 -4.85 29.34
CA VAL A 22 -14.70 -4.94 28.53
C VAL A 22 -15.08 -4.36 27.17
N LEU A 23 -14.74 -3.08 26.98
CA LEU A 23 -14.78 -2.43 25.68
C LEU A 23 -13.80 -3.22 24.80
N PHE A 24 -14.33 -4.13 23.99
CA PHE A 24 -13.63 -4.67 22.84
C PHE A 24 -13.39 -3.50 21.88
N THR A 25 -12.32 -2.76 22.16
CA THR A 25 -11.70 -1.86 21.20
C THR A 25 -11.32 -2.72 20.02
N HIS A 26 -12.12 -2.69 18.96
CA HIS A 26 -11.72 -3.23 17.67
C HIS A 26 -10.35 -2.62 17.37
N PRO A 27 -9.30 -3.43 17.09
CA PRO A 27 -8.04 -2.86 16.68
C PRO A 27 -8.34 -2.01 15.44
N CYS A 28 -8.19 -0.69 15.57
CA CYS A 28 -8.23 0.18 14.42
C CYS A 28 -6.99 -0.20 13.62
N TRP A 29 -7.16 -0.84 12.47
CA TRP A 29 -6.08 -1.21 11.57
C TRP A 29 -5.55 0.06 10.89
N ALA A 30 -5.01 0.99 11.67
CA ALA A 30 -4.52 2.29 11.23
C ALA A 30 -3.15 2.21 10.52
N GLY A 31 -2.63 1.01 10.25
CA GLY A 31 -1.33 0.79 9.62
C GLY A 31 -1.34 0.00 8.30
N LEU A 32 -2.45 -0.63 7.93
CA LEU A 32 -2.51 -1.46 6.71
C LEU A 32 -2.50 -0.64 5.41
N ASP A 33 -3.03 0.58 5.44
CA ASP A 33 -3.28 1.34 4.21
C ASP A 33 -2.09 2.25 3.80
N SER A 34 -0.88 1.91 4.25
CA SER A 34 0.35 2.63 3.91
C SER A 34 1.29 1.77 3.08
N TYR A 35 2.01 2.41 2.16
CA TYR A 35 3.05 1.74 1.39
C TYR A 35 4.33 1.68 2.21
N THR A 36 4.94 0.50 2.22
CA THR A 36 6.23 0.25 2.87
C THR A 36 7.30 0.04 1.80
N GLU A 37 8.46 0.67 1.99
CA GLU A 37 9.66 0.43 1.17
C GLU A 37 10.12 -1.03 1.31
N LEU A 38 10.30 -1.71 0.17
CA LEU A 38 10.77 -3.09 0.11
C LEU A 38 12.16 -3.22 -0.48
N ASP A 39 12.45 -2.49 -1.56
CA ASP A 39 13.71 -2.64 -2.29
C ASP A 39 14.07 -1.40 -3.10
N ARG A 40 15.32 -1.35 -3.57
CA ARG A 40 15.82 -0.34 -4.50
C ARG A 40 16.52 -1.00 -5.68
N VAL A 41 15.87 -1.02 -6.84
CA VAL A 41 16.38 -1.64 -8.08
C VAL A 41 16.76 -0.57 -9.10
N ASN A 42 18.04 -0.48 -9.47
CA ASN A 42 18.54 0.55 -10.40
C ASN A 42 18.15 1.98 -10.00
N GLY A 43 18.12 2.26 -8.69
CA GLY A 43 17.69 3.54 -8.14
C GLY A 43 16.16 3.68 -7.96
N TRP A 44 15.35 2.75 -8.46
CA TRP A 44 13.90 2.77 -8.27
C TRP A 44 13.51 2.18 -6.93
N LEU A 45 12.72 2.92 -6.16
CA LEU A 45 12.15 2.45 -4.91
C LEU A 45 10.91 1.59 -5.19
N ILE A 46 10.95 0.33 -4.75
CA ILE A 46 9.83 -0.61 -4.81
C ILE A 46 9.09 -0.56 -3.47
N GLU A 47 7.78 -0.36 -3.52
CA GLU A 47 6.93 -0.30 -2.33
C GLU A 47 5.76 -1.29 -2.44
N ARG A 48 5.26 -1.71 -1.27
CA ARG A 48 4.08 -2.56 -1.17
C ARG A 48 3.11 -2.06 -0.12
N LYS A 49 1.82 -2.24 -0.41
CA LYS A 49 0.71 -2.08 0.51
C LYS A 49 -0.11 -3.36 0.57
N GLN A 50 -0.65 -3.69 1.73
CA GLN A 50 -1.65 -4.76 1.90
C GLN A 50 -3.02 -4.12 2.16
N GLY A 51 -3.99 -4.38 1.29
CA GLY A 51 -5.37 -3.95 1.48
C GLY A 51 -6.04 -4.66 2.67
N GLY A 52 -7.14 -4.11 3.16
CA GLY A 52 -7.94 -4.74 4.24
C GLY A 52 -8.57 -6.08 3.84
N ASP A 53 -8.64 -6.36 2.53
CA ASP A 53 -9.02 -7.63 1.93
C ASP A 53 -7.84 -8.63 1.80
N GLY A 54 -6.65 -8.23 2.22
CA GLY A 54 -5.41 -9.01 2.09
C GLY A 54 -4.74 -8.87 0.72
N ALA A 55 -5.28 -8.09 -0.22
CA ALA A 55 -4.71 -7.90 -1.54
C ALA A 55 -3.37 -7.16 -1.46
N LEU A 56 -2.37 -7.64 -2.21
CA LEU A 56 -1.09 -6.96 -2.34
C LEU A 56 -1.13 -5.94 -3.47
N SER A 57 -0.66 -4.73 -3.20
CA SER A 57 -0.49 -3.67 -4.18
C SER A 57 0.96 -3.22 -4.20
N CYS A 58 1.60 -3.30 -5.35
CA CYS A 58 3.01 -2.98 -5.54
C CYS A 58 3.19 -1.84 -6.53
N ARG A 59 4.15 -0.97 -6.25
CA ARG A 59 4.45 0.20 -7.07
C ARG A 59 5.93 0.57 -7.02
N ALA A 60 6.41 1.23 -8.06
CA ALA A 60 7.79 1.68 -8.19
C ALA A 60 7.87 3.22 -8.31
N TYR A 61 8.90 3.81 -7.71
CA TYR A 61 9.14 5.24 -7.59
C TYR A 61 10.55 5.59 -8.09
N LEU A 62 10.65 6.56 -9.00
CA LEU A 62 11.93 7.07 -9.46
C LEU A 62 12.37 8.29 -8.61
N PRO A 63 13.56 8.28 -7.98
CA PRO A 63 14.02 9.38 -7.12
C PRO A 63 14.60 10.59 -7.89
N SER A 64 14.94 10.46 -9.17
CA SER A 64 15.59 11.53 -9.94
C SER A 64 14.56 12.54 -10.50
N GLY A 65 14.38 13.65 -9.77
CA GLY A 65 14.06 14.97 -10.32
C GLY A 65 12.61 15.25 -10.70
N ALA A 66 11.73 14.28 -10.62
CA ALA A 66 10.34 14.42 -11.01
C ALA A 66 9.44 14.08 -9.82
N SER A 67 9.37 14.99 -8.84
CA SER A 67 8.68 14.82 -7.55
C SER A 67 7.19 14.44 -7.64
N TRP A 68 6.61 14.49 -8.84
CA TRP A 68 5.22 14.15 -9.14
C TRP A 68 5.06 13.02 -10.18
N PHE A 69 6.14 12.61 -10.87
CA PHE A 69 6.16 11.45 -11.79
C PHE A 69 6.54 10.15 -11.10
N SER A 70 7.14 10.22 -9.91
CA SER A 70 7.39 9.04 -9.07
C SER A 70 6.10 8.35 -8.63
N GLY A 71 4.95 9.00 -8.77
CA GLY A 71 3.65 8.48 -8.38
C GLY A 71 3.15 7.36 -9.29
N ASN A 72 3.39 6.11 -8.86
CA ASN A 72 2.53 4.97 -9.14
C ASN A 72 2.76 4.23 -10.48
N ILE A 73 4.01 3.85 -10.76
CA ILE A 73 4.32 2.89 -11.81
C ILE A 73 4.05 1.49 -11.25
N HIS A 74 3.18 0.74 -11.91
CA HIS A 74 2.71 -0.59 -11.49
C HIS A 74 2.60 -1.52 -12.69
N LEU A 75 2.26 -2.79 -12.45
CA LEU A 75 1.96 -3.74 -13.52
C LEU A 75 0.46 -3.79 -13.78
N ASP A 76 0.08 -3.85 -15.06
CA ASP A 76 -1.27 -4.24 -15.44
C ASP A 76 -1.49 -5.76 -15.23
N ALA A 77 -2.70 -6.23 -15.57
CA ALA A 77 -3.04 -7.64 -15.52
C ALA A 77 -2.21 -8.52 -16.48
N GLY A 78 -1.57 -7.93 -17.49
CA GLY A 78 -0.65 -8.60 -18.40
C GLY A 78 0.80 -8.67 -17.89
N GLY A 79 1.11 -7.99 -16.79
CA GLY A 79 2.47 -7.89 -16.28
C GLY A 79 3.32 -6.83 -16.99
N GLU A 80 2.69 -5.91 -17.72
CA GLU A 80 3.36 -4.80 -18.39
C GLU A 80 3.37 -3.55 -17.51
N LEU A 81 4.44 -2.75 -17.63
CA LEU A 81 4.58 -1.51 -16.88
C LEU A 81 3.57 -0.47 -17.35
N VAL A 82 2.65 -0.10 -16.47
CA VAL A 82 1.73 1.01 -16.70
C VAL A 82 2.39 2.29 -16.20
N VAL A 83 2.65 3.18 -17.15
CA VAL A 83 3.05 4.56 -16.88
C VAL A 83 1.80 5.45 -17.03
N PRO A 84 1.56 6.41 -16.12
CA PRO A 84 0.43 7.32 -16.24
C PRO A 84 0.36 8.06 -17.59
N ASP A 85 -0.84 8.38 -18.06
CA ASP A 85 -1.06 9.05 -19.36
C ASP A 85 -0.28 10.36 -19.51
N GLY A 86 0.21 10.62 -20.73
CA GLY A 86 0.99 11.83 -21.06
C GLY A 86 2.44 11.80 -20.58
N ARG A 87 2.97 10.60 -20.31
CA ARG A 87 4.33 10.38 -19.80
C ARG A 87 5.05 9.33 -20.63
N SER A 88 6.36 9.51 -20.81
CA SER A 88 7.27 8.48 -21.26
C SER A 88 8.45 8.40 -20.29
N PHE A 89 9.02 7.22 -20.16
CA PHE A 89 10.29 7.02 -19.49
C PHE A 89 11.33 6.59 -20.52
N ASP A 90 12.40 7.37 -20.65
CA ASP A 90 13.47 7.16 -21.62
C ASP A 90 14.67 6.39 -21.04
N GLY A 91 14.46 5.54 -20.04
CA GLY A 91 15.56 4.73 -19.51
C GLY A 91 15.79 3.45 -20.30
N GLU A 92 16.94 2.85 -20.03
CA GLU A 92 17.40 1.66 -20.74
C GLU A 92 16.40 0.50 -20.62
N PRO A 93 16.15 -0.27 -21.69
CA PRO A 93 15.26 -1.43 -21.66
C PRO A 93 15.60 -2.44 -20.57
N GLN A 94 16.89 -2.58 -20.24
CA GLN A 94 17.37 -3.47 -19.19
C GLN A 94 16.95 -3.00 -17.78
N VAL A 95 16.92 -1.68 -17.55
CA VAL A 95 16.44 -1.09 -16.29
C VAL A 95 14.95 -1.36 -16.14
N LEU A 96 14.16 -1.09 -17.19
CA LEU A 96 12.71 -1.36 -17.20
C LEU A 96 12.39 -2.83 -16.94
N LYS A 97 13.14 -3.74 -17.58
CA LYS A 97 13.00 -5.18 -17.34
C LYS A 97 13.22 -5.54 -15.87
N SER A 98 14.27 -4.99 -15.26
CA SER A 98 14.60 -5.26 -13.85
C SER A 98 13.52 -4.75 -12.90
N VAL A 99 12.96 -3.56 -13.17
CA VAL A 99 11.85 -2.99 -12.37
C VAL A 99 10.59 -3.83 -12.52
N ARG A 100 10.25 -4.26 -13.75
CA ARG A 100 9.11 -5.14 -14.02
C ARG A 100 9.22 -6.45 -13.25
N GLU A 101 10.39 -7.08 -13.26
CA GLU A 101 10.66 -8.32 -12.51
C GLU A 101 10.56 -8.11 -10.98
N ALA A 102 10.97 -6.95 -10.48
CA ALA A 102 10.85 -6.61 -9.06
C ALA A 102 9.38 -6.41 -8.63
N LEU A 103 8.57 -5.73 -9.46
CA LEU A 103 7.14 -5.52 -9.22
C LEU A 103 6.34 -6.83 -9.28
N ASP A 104 6.66 -7.67 -10.25
CA ASP A 104 6.02 -8.97 -10.41
C ASP A 104 6.32 -9.86 -9.20
N ARG A 105 7.58 -9.94 -8.73
CA ARG A 105 7.91 -10.63 -7.47
C ARG A 105 7.21 -10.01 -6.26
N CYS A 106 7.09 -8.68 -6.25
CA CYS A 106 6.41 -7.98 -5.18
C CYS A 106 4.94 -8.42 -5.05
N GLY A 107 4.25 -8.65 -6.17
CA GLY A 107 2.84 -9.04 -6.18
C GLY A 107 2.57 -10.54 -5.96
N ARG A 108 3.56 -11.42 -6.18
CA ARG A 108 3.36 -12.88 -6.15
C ARG A 108 3.22 -13.47 -4.75
N ASP A 109 3.98 -12.97 -3.77
CA ASP A 109 4.00 -13.55 -2.42
C ASP A 109 4.38 -12.51 -1.35
N PHE A 110 4.00 -12.77 -0.10
CA PHE A 110 4.40 -12.01 1.08
C PHE A 110 5.92 -12.00 1.29
N LEU A 111 6.59 -13.10 0.95
CA LEU A 111 8.03 -13.21 1.06
C LEU A 111 8.72 -12.50 -0.12
N TYR A 112 9.21 -11.29 0.14
CA TYR A 112 10.08 -10.58 -0.79
C TYR A 112 11.53 -10.95 -0.54
N LEU A 113 12.16 -11.65 -1.49
CA LEU A 113 13.59 -11.94 -1.45
C LEU A 113 14.31 -11.06 -2.49
N PRO A 114 15.20 -10.15 -2.08
CA PRO A 114 16.05 -9.41 -3.01
C PRO A 114 17.09 -10.36 -3.66
N PHE A 115 17.61 -9.99 -4.83
CA PHE A 115 18.68 -10.72 -5.52
C PHE A 115 20.05 -10.14 -5.18
#